data_AF-A0A7K6X220-F1
#
_entry.id   AF-A0A7K6X220-F1
#
_cell.length_a   1.000
_cell.length_b   1.000
_cell.length_c   1.000
_cell.angle_alpha   90.00
_cell.angle_beta   90.00
_cell.angle_gamma   90.00
#
_symmetry.space_group_name_H-M   'P 1'
#
loop_
_entity.id
_entity.type
_entity.pdbx_description
1 polymer ?
#
loop_
_entity_poly.entity_id
_entity_poly.type
_entity_poly.pdbx_seq_one_letter_code
_entity_poly.pdbx_strand_id
1 'polypeptide(L)'
;RGGSVLRDLLRALEVLELLCVNLLLSPWRKEIRSLKTFTGNFVYYIQSVLPDDIVKTILEKIGYIATTATEFSLVKKRNNEETKQTAFEIFLARIECETILEMTNEEKHGNLEKTLQKRIQMHQHHGDKDKEDQIPQREDAENLESKENSKTSLCLPTQQNSSTNSDTSFEDAGNLKIK
;
A
#
# COMPACT_ATOMS: atom_id res chain seq x y z
N ARG A 1 -12.03 -27.26 5.40
CA ARG A 1 -10.67 -27.11 5.97
C ARG A 1 -9.99 -25.78 5.57
N GLY A 2 -10.20 -25.25 4.34
CA GLY A 2 -9.60 -23.97 3.92
C GLY A 2 -10.15 -22.70 4.58
N GLY A 3 -11.44 -22.68 4.94
CA GLY A 3 -12.06 -21.47 5.53
C GLY A 3 -11.51 -21.05 6.90
N SER A 4 -10.94 -21.98 7.70
CA SER A 4 -10.26 -21.60 8.95
C SER A 4 -8.91 -20.93 8.69
N VAL A 5 -8.12 -21.49 7.76
CA VAL A 5 -6.82 -20.93 7.38
C VAL A 5 -6.95 -19.50 6.84
N LEU A 6 -7.97 -19.24 6.02
CA LEU A 6 -8.21 -17.90 5.48
C LEU A 6 -8.64 -16.91 6.57
N ARG A 7 -9.41 -17.36 7.57
CA ARG A 7 -9.76 -16.54 8.74
C ARG A 7 -8.56 -16.25 9.62
N ASP A 8 -7.67 -17.22 9.82
CA ASP A 8 -6.46 -17.02 10.59
C ASP A 8 -5.51 -16.05 9.87
N LEU A 9 -5.39 -16.15 8.54
CA LEU A 9 -4.67 -15.19 7.71
C LEU A 9 -5.28 -13.78 7.79
N LEU A 10 -6.61 -13.64 7.77
CA LEU A 10 -7.28 -12.36 7.96
C LEU A 10 -6.86 -11.70 9.29
N ARG A 11 -6.83 -12.47 10.38
CA ARG A 11 -6.36 -11.95 11.68
C ARG A 11 -4.91 -11.53 11.66
N ALA A 12 -4.03 -12.27 10.97
CA ALA A 12 -2.64 -11.89 10.81
C ALA A 12 -2.50 -10.54 10.06
N LEU A 13 -3.24 -10.39 8.96
CA LEU A 13 -3.22 -9.18 8.13
C LEU A 13 -3.79 -7.98 8.90
N GLU A 14 -4.87 -8.14 9.68
CA GLU A 14 -5.39 -7.08 10.56
C GLU A 14 -4.34 -6.59 11.58
N VAL A 15 -3.60 -7.51 12.21
CA VAL A 15 -2.56 -7.16 13.18
C VAL A 15 -1.40 -6.43 12.50
N LEU A 16 -0.97 -6.88 11.31
CA LEU A 16 0.10 -6.24 10.55
C LEU A 16 -0.33 -4.86 10.02
N GLU A 17 -1.55 -4.72 9.51
CA GLU A 17 -2.14 -3.44 9.08
C GLU A 17 -2.15 -2.45 10.25
N LEU A 18 -2.64 -2.89 11.42
CA LEU A 18 -2.68 -2.08 12.64
C LEU A 18 -1.28 -1.67 13.10
N LEU A 19 -0.28 -2.55 12.98
CA LEU A 19 1.11 -2.21 13.25
C LEU A 19 1.59 -1.09 12.33
N CYS A 20 1.33 -1.16 11.02
CA CYS A 20 1.70 -0.11 10.07
C CYS A 20 1.01 1.22 10.41
N VAL A 21 -0.29 1.20 10.72
CA VAL A 21 -1.05 2.40 11.14
C VAL A 21 -0.46 3.00 12.41
N ASN A 22 -0.20 2.19 13.43
CA ASN A 22 0.41 2.66 14.68
C ASN A 22 1.83 3.19 14.46
N LEU A 23 2.59 2.58 13.54
CA LEU A 23 3.89 3.08 13.15
C LEU A 23 3.79 4.46 12.49
N LEU A 24 2.78 4.71 11.66
CA LEU A 24 2.55 6.02 11.03
C LEU A 24 2.11 7.08 12.05
N LEU A 25 1.16 6.74 12.92
CA LEU A 25 0.51 7.65 13.86
C LEU A 25 1.29 7.88 15.16
N SER A 26 2.03 6.90 15.65
CA SER A 26 2.64 6.90 16.99
C SER A 26 4.05 6.25 17.02
N PRO A 27 4.99 6.64 16.14
CA PRO A 27 6.33 6.04 16.05
C PRO A 27 7.22 6.26 17.28
N TRP A 28 6.85 7.15 18.20
CA TRP A 28 7.63 7.42 19.42
C TRP A 28 7.38 6.42 20.54
N ARG A 29 6.29 5.64 20.47
CA ARG A 29 5.90 4.69 21.51
C ARG A 29 6.88 3.52 21.60
N LYS A 30 7.16 3.05 22.82
CA LYS A 30 8.20 2.01 23.05
C LYS A 30 7.84 0.69 22.38
N GLU A 31 6.58 0.29 22.49
CA GLU A 31 6.00 -0.90 21.88
C GLU A 31 5.97 -0.84 20.35
N ILE A 32 6.05 0.36 19.76
CA ILE A 32 6.16 0.55 18.31
C ILE A 32 7.62 0.60 17.90
N ARG A 33 8.53 1.14 18.73
CA ARG A 33 9.95 1.18 18.42
C ARG A 33 10.63 -0.19 18.56
N SER A 34 10.11 -1.05 19.42
CA SER A 34 10.65 -2.40 19.65
C SER A 34 9.51 -3.42 19.72
N LEU A 35 9.50 -4.32 18.74
CA LEU A 35 8.53 -5.40 18.61
C LEU A 35 9.13 -6.68 19.17
N LYS A 36 8.45 -7.26 20.15
CA LYS A 36 8.80 -8.55 20.74
C LYS A 36 7.97 -9.65 20.09
N THR A 37 8.65 -10.64 19.51
CA THR A 37 7.99 -11.72 18.77
C THR A 37 7.34 -12.77 19.68
N PHE A 38 7.66 -12.77 20.97
CA PHE A 38 7.05 -13.64 21.98
C PHE A 38 5.73 -13.08 22.56
N THR A 39 5.17 -12.03 21.96
CA THR A 39 3.88 -11.48 22.38
C THR A 39 2.72 -12.28 21.81
N GLY A 40 1.58 -12.31 22.52
CA GLY A 40 0.42 -13.11 22.11
C GLY A 40 -0.03 -12.84 20.68
N ASN A 41 -0.12 -11.57 20.26
CA ASN A 41 -0.54 -11.25 18.89
C ASN A 41 0.44 -11.78 17.84
N PHE A 42 1.75 -11.71 18.13
CA PHE A 42 2.76 -12.17 17.19
C PHE A 42 2.79 -13.69 17.08
N VAL A 43 2.75 -14.40 18.21
CA VAL A 43 2.77 -15.86 18.25
C VAL A 43 1.47 -16.47 17.72
N TYR A 44 0.31 -15.98 18.18
CA TYR A 44 -0.98 -16.61 17.88
C TYR A 44 -1.58 -16.19 16.54
N TYR A 45 -1.33 -14.98 16.06
CA TYR A 45 -1.91 -14.51 14.80
C TYR A 45 -0.90 -14.43 13.66
N ILE A 46 0.31 -13.92 13.89
CA ILE A 46 1.29 -13.72 12.81
C ILE A 46 2.04 -15.02 12.50
N GLN A 47 2.79 -15.55 13.46
CA GLN A 47 3.66 -16.72 13.26
C GLN A 47 2.90 -18.04 13.08
N SER A 48 1.62 -18.08 13.46
CA SER A 48 0.78 -19.27 13.27
C SER A 48 0.41 -19.50 11.81
N VAL A 49 0.49 -18.48 10.95
CA VAL A 49 0.08 -18.56 9.54
C VAL A 49 1.07 -17.98 8.53
N LEU A 50 2.02 -17.14 8.97
CA LEU A 50 3.05 -16.56 8.10
C LEU A 50 4.43 -17.15 8.42
N PRO A 51 5.18 -17.58 7.38
CA PRO A 51 6.58 -17.97 7.53
C PRO A 51 7.45 -16.82 8.08
N ASP A 52 8.45 -17.15 8.90
CA ASP A 52 9.31 -16.15 9.57
C ASP A 52 10.06 -15.24 8.57
N ASP A 53 10.43 -15.74 7.40
CA ASP A 53 11.08 -14.98 6.33
C ASP A 53 10.14 -13.95 5.70
N ILE A 54 8.86 -14.28 5.54
CA ILE A 54 7.83 -13.36 5.06
C ILE A 54 7.58 -12.27 6.11
N VAL A 55 7.44 -12.65 7.38
CA VAL A 55 7.26 -11.71 8.48
C VAL A 55 8.44 -10.75 8.55
N LYS A 56 9.68 -11.28 8.51
CA LYS A 56 10.90 -10.48 8.47
C LYS A 56 10.89 -9.49 7.29
N THR A 57 10.56 -9.96 6.09
CA THR A 57 10.52 -9.12 4.88
C THR A 57 9.52 -7.95 5.03
N ILE A 58 8.33 -8.21 5.56
CA ILE A 58 7.31 -7.17 5.79
C ILE A 58 7.81 -6.16 6.83
N LEU A 59 8.41 -6.62 7.93
CA LEU A 59 8.93 -5.77 8.98
C LEU A 59 10.11 -4.91 8.49
N GLU A 60 11.00 -5.46 7.67
CA GLU A 60 12.11 -4.74 7.04
C GLU A 60 11.62 -3.65 6.08
N LYS A 61 10.60 -3.93 5.27
CA LYS A 61 9.95 -2.93 4.38
C LYS A 61 9.45 -1.70 5.14
N ILE A 62 8.95 -1.86 6.36
CA ILE A 62 8.44 -0.74 7.17
C ILE A 62 9.50 -0.16 8.14
N GLY A 63 10.76 -0.59 8.02
CA GLY A 63 11.92 0.00 8.70
C GLY A 63 12.35 -0.69 9.99
N TYR A 64 11.81 -1.87 10.31
CA TYR A 64 12.30 -2.67 11.41
C TYR A 64 13.48 -3.54 10.99
N ILE A 65 14.43 -3.74 11.89
CA ILE A 65 15.53 -4.68 11.70
C ILE A 65 15.53 -5.64 12.88
N ALA A 66 15.76 -6.93 12.61
CA ALA A 66 15.97 -7.91 13.66
C ALA A 66 17.22 -7.53 14.47
N THR A 67 17.04 -7.21 15.74
CA THR A 67 18.14 -6.86 16.66
C THR A 67 18.56 -8.04 17.52
N THR A 68 17.63 -8.97 17.76
CA THR A 68 17.88 -10.25 18.43
C THR A 68 17.07 -11.35 17.76
N ALA A 69 17.20 -12.60 18.24
CA ALA A 69 16.38 -13.71 17.78
C ALA A 69 14.87 -13.51 18.03
N THR A 70 14.49 -12.62 18.95
CA THR A 70 13.09 -12.43 19.38
C THR A 70 12.61 -10.98 19.36
N GLU A 71 13.39 -10.09 18.75
CA GLU A 71 13.11 -8.66 18.77
C GLU A 71 13.47 -8.00 17.45
N PHE A 72 12.57 -7.13 17.02
CA PHE A 72 12.74 -6.22 15.89
C PHE A 72 12.69 -4.80 16.40
N SER A 73 13.68 -3.98 16.06
CA SER A 73 13.71 -2.58 16.45
C SER A 73 13.64 -1.68 15.23
N LEU A 74 12.96 -0.56 15.36
CA LEU A 74 12.89 0.45 14.32
C LEU A 74 14.25 1.15 14.22
N VAL A 75 14.98 0.93 13.12
CA VAL A 75 16.30 1.50 12.89
C VAL A 75 16.24 2.38 11.65
N LYS A 76 16.87 3.56 11.68
CA LYS A 76 17.02 4.52 10.55
C LYS A 76 15.82 5.46 10.31
N LYS A 77 16.05 6.45 9.44
CA LYS A 77 15.07 7.38 8.88
C LYS A 77 13.96 6.59 8.18
N ARG A 78 12.84 6.40 8.87
CA ARG A 78 11.62 5.76 8.37
C ARG A 78 11.17 6.42 7.05
N ASN A 79 10.89 5.59 6.05
CA ASN A 79 10.22 6.03 4.83
C ASN A 79 8.70 5.91 5.03
N ASN A 80 8.04 7.03 5.34
CA ASN A 80 6.59 7.02 5.58
C ASN A 80 5.82 6.54 4.35
N GLU A 81 6.31 6.82 3.16
CA GLU A 81 5.61 6.45 1.92
C GLU A 81 5.64 4.94 1.70
N GLU A 82 6.79 4.32 1.94
CA GLU A 82 6.92 2.85 1.92
C GLU A 82 6.09 2.18 3.01
N THR A 83 5.99 2.80 4.19
CA THR A 83 5.09 2.29 5.26
C THR A 83 3.62 2.39 4.86
N LYS A 84 3.17 3.51 4.26
CA LYS A 84 1.79 3.66 3.76
C LYS A 84 1.49 2.66 2.64
N GLN A 85 2.42 2.52 1.69
CA GLN A 85 2.29 1.58 0.59
C GLN A 85 2.17 0.15 1.12
N THR A 86 3.03 -0.23 2.07
CA THR A 86 2.96 -1.56 2.71
C THR A 86 1.65 -1.76 3.46
N ALA A 87 1.18 -0.75 4.21
CA ALA A 87 -0.11 -0.80 4.89
C ALA A 87 -1.27 -1.01 3.90
N PHE A 88 -1.23 -0.30 2.77
CA PHE A 88 -2.24 -0.41 1.72
C PHE A 88 -2.20 -1.78 1.04
N GLU A 89 -1.02 -2.32 0.73
CA GLU A 89 -0.86 -3.68 0.19
C GLU A 89 -1.42 -4.74 1.15
N ILE A 90 -1.15 -4.63 2.44
CA ILE A 90 -1.70 -5.53 3.48
C ILE A 90 -3.23 -5.40 3.55
N PHE A 91 -3.75 -4.18 3.51
CA PHE A 91 -5.19 -3.93 3.48
C PHE A 91 -5.85 -4.59 2.24
N LEU A 92 -5.27 -4.39 1.05
CA LEU A 92 -5.77 -5.03 -0.18
C LEU A 92 -5.74 -6.55 -0.08
N ALA A 93 -4.65 -7.14 0.45
CA ALA A 93 -4.56 -8.57 0.68
C ALA A 93 -5.65 -9.07 1.65
N ARG A 94 -5.99 -8.28 2.68
CA ARG A 94 -7.08 -8.60 3.62
C ARG A 94 -8.43 -8.60 2.92
N ILE A 95 -8.75 -7.55 2.15
CA ILE A 95 -10.00 -7.47 1.39
C ILE A 95 -10.12 -8.60 0.36
N GLU A 96 -9.02 -8.98 -0.29
CA GLU A 96 -8.99 -10.11 -1.21
C GLU A 96 -9.29 -11.43 -0.49
N CYS A 97 -8.72 -11.63 0.71
CA CYS A 97 -9.01 -12.79 1.55
C CYS A 97 -10.49 -12.80 2.01
N GLU A 98 -11.07 -11.65 2.36
CA GLU A 98 -12.49 -11.54 2.71
C GLU A 98 -13.38 -11.94 1.52
N THR A 99 -13.04 -11.44 0.33
CA THR A 99 -13.76 -11.75 -0.92
C THR A 99 -13.70 -13.25 -1.24
N ILE A 100 -12.52 -13.87 -1.14
CA ILE A 100 -12.36 -15.31 -1.37
C ILE A 100 -13.15 -16.11 -0.32
N LEU A 101 -13.16 -15.65 0.94
CA LEU A 101 -13.90 -16.32 2.01
C LEU A 101 -15.41 -16.27 1.77
N GLU A 102 -15.93 -15.13 1.35
CA GLU A 102 -17.34 -14.93 0.99
C GLU A 102 -17.73 -15.86 -0.17
N MET A 103 -16.97 -15.83 -1.27
CA MET A 103 -17.18 -16.72 -2.43
C MET A 103 -17.14 -18.20 -2.04
N THR A 104 -16.25 -18.59 -1.11
CA THR A 104 -16.14 -19.97 -0.62
C THR A 104 -17.39 -20.36 0.19
N ASN A 105 -17.97 -19.44 0.96
CA ASN A 105 -19.16 -19.70 1.76
C ASN A 105 -20.44 -19.78 0.92
N GLU A 106 -20.51 -19.05 -0.20
CA GLU A 106 -21.64 -19.10 -1.14
C GLU A 106 -21.69 -20.41 -1.95
N GLU A 107 -20.54 -21.04 -2.18
CA GLU A 107 -20.49 -22.35 -2.83
C GLU A 107 -21.02 -23.45 -1.92
N LYS A 108 -22.01 -24.21 -2.41
CA LYS A 108 -22.69 -25.32 -1.70
C LYS A 108 -21.75 -26.37 -1.07
N HIS A 109 -20.49 -26.42 -1.49
CA HIS A 109 -19.47 -27.35 -1.01
C HIS A 109 -18.12 -26.71 -0.62
N GLY A 110 -18.07 -25.41 -0.31
CA GLY A 110 -16.97 -24.76 0.42
C GLY A 110 -15.55 -25.17 0.00
N ASN A 111 -15.26 -25.20 -1.30
CA ASN A 111 -13.98 -25.67 -1.82
C ASN A 111 -13.07 -24.47 -2.14
N LEU A 112 -12.20 -24.14 -1.19
CA LEU A 112 -11.27 -23.01 -1.31
C LEU A 112 -10.41 -23.08 -2.58
N GLU A 113 -9.95 -24.27 -2.97
CA GLU A 113 -9.09 -24.44 -4.16
C GLU A 113 -9.83 -24.03 -5.45
N LYS A 114 -11.08 -24.48 -5.60
CA LYS A 114 -11.94 -24.07 -6.73
C LYS A 114 -12.22 -22.58 -6.70
N THR A 115 -12.49 -22.02 -5.53
CA THR A 115 -12.72 -20.59 -5.36
C THR A 115 -11.48 -19.77 -5.74
N LEU A 116 -10.28 -20.19 -5.32
CA LEU A 116 -9.01 -19.56 -5.68
C LEU A 116 -8.78 -19.64 -7.20
N GLN A 117 -8.99 -20.81 -7.81
CA GLN A 117 -8.83 -20.99 -9.25
C GLN A 117 -9.80 -20.09 -10.04
N LYS A 118 -11.04 -19.96 -9.58
CA LYS A 118 -12.04 -19.05 -10.17
C LYS A 118 -11.61 -17.60 -10.03
N ARG A 119 -11.11 -17.20 -8.85
CA ARG A 119 -10.65 -15.83 -8.57
C ARG A 119 -9.47 -15.44 -9.47
N ILE A 120 -8.50 -16.33 -9.64
CA ILE A 120 -7.35 -16.12 -10.53
C ILE A 120 -7.80 -15.91 -11.99
N GLN A 121 -8.76 -16.70 -12.49
CA GLN A 121 -9.32 -16.53 -13.85
C GLN A 121 -10.01 -15.17 -14.03
N MET A 122 -10.73 -14.68 -13.01
CA MET A 122 -11.39 -13.37 -13.08
C MET A 122 -10.39 -12.23 -13.29
N HIS A 123 -9.23 -12.29 -12.65
CA HIS A 123 -8.17 -11.30 -12.84
C HIS A 123 -7.48 -11.39 -14.20
N GLN A 124 -7.39 -12.60 -14.79
CA GLN A 124 -6.79 -12.80 -16.11
C GLN A 124 -7.67 -12.27 -17.25
N HIS A 125 -8.98 -12.48 -17.19
CA HIS A 125 -9.90 -12.04 -18.26
C HIS A 125 -10.11 -10.52 -18.32
N HIS A 126 -9.71 -9.78 -17.29
CA HIS A 126 -9.80 -8.32 -17.29
C HIS A 126 -8.60 -7.66 -17.99
N GLY A 127 -7.44 -8.32 -18.07
CA GLY A 127 -6.22 -7.76 -18.66
C GLY A 127 -6.07 -7.92 -20.18
N ASP A 128 -6.93 -8.72 -20.84
CA ASP A 128 -6.81 -9.03 -22.27
C ASP A 128 -7.80 -8.24 -23.15
N LYS A 129 -8.66 -7.42 -22.54
CA LYS A 129 -9.67 -6.62 -23.26
C LYS A 129 -9.20 -5.23 -23.71
N ASP A 130 -7.98 -4.82 -23.34
CA ASP A 130 -7.43 -3.51 -23.72
C ASP A 130 -6.62 -3.55 -25.04
N LYS A 131 -6.72 -4.65 -25.82
CA LYS A 131 -5.98 -4.82 -27.09
C LYS A 131 -6.85 -5.24 -28.28
N GLU A 132 -8.07 -4.68 -28.38
CA GLU A 132 -8.85 -4.85 -29.61
C GLU A 132 -9.68 -3.62 -29.98
N ASP A 133 -9.05 -2.43 -29.97
CA ASP A 133 -9.51 -1.34 -30.83
C ASP A 133 -9.05 -1.64 -32.27
N GLN A 134 -9.90 -2.41 -32.99
CA GLN A 134 -9.81 -2.52 -34.43
C GLN A 134 -10.02 -1.13 -35.05
N ILE A 135 -8.96 -0.59 -35.66
CA ILE A 135 -9.04 0.53 -36.58
C ILE A 135 -9.79 0.04 -37.84
N PRO A 136 -10.98 0.56 -38.18
CA PRO A 136 -11.61 0.25 -39.45
C PRO A 136 -10.91 1.07 -40.54
N GLN A 137 -10.19 0.40 -41.45
CA GLN A 137 -9.70 1.01 -42.67
C GLN A 137 -10.87 1.49 -43.54
N ARG A 138 -10.80 2.74 -43.97
CA ARG A 138 -11.48 3.22 -45.19
C ARG A 138 -10.47 4.02 -45.99
N GLU A 139 -10.16 3.51 -47.18
CA GLU A 139 -9.43 4.22 -48.22
C GLU A 139 -10.38 5.16 -48.98
N ASP A 140 -9.77 6.28 -49.39
CA ASP A 140 -10.10 7.21 -50.48
C ASP A 140 -11.23 8.25 -50.29
N ALA A 141 -10.82 9.52 -50.15
CA ALA A 141 -10.91 10.54 -51.21
C ALA A 141 -10.46 11.93 -50.72
N GLU A 142 -9.89 12.69 -51.65
CA GLU A 142 -9.18 13.95 -51.49
C GLU A 142 -10.03 15.18 -51.09
N ASN A 143 -9.31 16.14 -50.49
CA ASN A 143 -9.31 17.59 -50.78
C ASN A 143 -10.14 18.62 -49.97
N LEU A 144 -9.38 19.65 -49.56
CA LEU A 144 -9.68 21.09 -49.46
C LEU A 144 -10.69 21.65 -48.42
N GLU A 145 -10.07 22.40 -47.50
CA GLU A 145 -10.38 23.79 -47.11
C GLU A 145 -11.35 24.15 -45.97
N SER A 146 -10.79 25.02 -45.11
CA SER A 146 -11.41 26.12 -44.36
C SER A 146 -11.98 25.89 -42.94
N LYS A 147 -11.20 26.45 -41.99
CA LYS A 147 -11.59 27.43 -40.95
C LYS A 147 -12.81 27.15 -40.02
N GLU A 148 -12.46 27.11 -38.73
CA GLU A 148 -12.98 27.97 -37.65
C GLU A 148 -13.71 27.29 -36.46
N ASN A 149 -13.16 27.55 -35.26
CA ASN A 149 -13.71 27.56 -33.89
C ASN A 149 -14.46 26.31 -33.38
N SER A 150 -14.14 25.74 -32.21
CA SER A 150 -14.17 26.41 -30.90
C SER A 150 -13.62 25.49 -29.80
N LYS A 151 -12.84 26.07 -28.88
CA LYS A 151 -12.69 25.82 -27.42
C LYS A 151 -13.41 24.57 -26.86
N THR A 152 -12.86 23.80 -25.90
CA THR A 152 -12.50 24.29 -24.56
C THR A 152 -11.75 23.21 -23.75
N SER A 153 -10.55 23.58 -23.26
CA SER A 153 -9.93 23.31 -21.95
C SER A 153 -9.95 21.90 -21.33
N LEU A 154 -8.78 21.25 -21.31
CA LEU A 154 -8.34 20.37 -20.23
C LEU A 154 -7.19 21.08 -19.50
N CYS A 155 -7.45 21.64 -18.32
CA CYS A 155 -6.41 22.27 -17.49
C CYS A 155 -5.92 21.28 -16.43
N LEU A 156 -4.68 20.79 -16.61
CA LEU A 156 -3.83 20.37 -15.51
C LEU A 156 -3.26 21.62 -14.81
N PRO A 157 -3.21 21.67 -13.47
CA PRO A 157 -2.41 22.68 -12.79
C PRO A 157 -0.95 22.23 -12.69
N THR A 158 -0.07 22.88 -13.46
CA THR A 158 1.37 22.92 -13.18
C THR A 158 1.62 24.10 -12.24
N GLN A 159 2.04 23.82 -11.01
CA GLN A 159 2.51 24.82 -10.05
C GLN A 159 3.81 25.45 -10.57
N GLN A 160 3.75 26.73 -10.95
CA GLN A 160 4.92 27.56 -11.19
C GLN A 160 5.36 28.24 -9.89
N ASN A 161 6.61 28.02 -9.53
CA ASN A 161 7.33 28.81 -8.55
C ASN A 161 7.50 30.25 -9.07
N SER A 162 7.06 31.25 -8.31
CA SER A 162 7.42 32.65 -8.53
C SER A 162 8.53 33.06 -7.56
N SER A 163 9.59 33.60 -8.13
CA SER A 163 10.62 34.37 -7.43
C SER A 163 10.39 35.84 -7.77
N THR A 164 10.34 36.72 -6.77
CA THR A 164 11.00 38.06 -6.85
C THR A 164 11.28 38.61 -5.46
N ASN A 165 12.57 38.92 -5.27
CA ASN A 165 13.33 39.57 -4.21
C ASN A 165 12.68 40.70 -3.39
N SER A 166 13.12 40.81 -2.13
CA SER A 166 13.60 42.08 -1.58
C SER A 166 14.71 41.84 -0.55
N ASP A 167 15.85 42.50 -0.78
CA ASP A 167 16.96 42.66 0.15
C ASP A 167 16.54 43.45 1.38
N THR A 168 17.06 43.09 2.56
CA THR A 168 17.51 44.05 3.59
C THR A 168 18.35 43.31 4.62
N SER A 169 19.64 43.64 4.63
CA SER A 169 20.58 43.38 5.72
C SER A 169 20.26 44.26 6.93
N PHE A 170 20.40 43.75 8.16
CA PHE A 170 21.03 44.50 9.26
C PHE A 170 21.50 43.52 10.36
N GLU A 171 22.68 43.85 10.87
CA GLU A 171 23.50 43.17 11.87
C GLU A 171 23.00 43.33 13.31
N ASP A 172 23.24 42.27 14.09
CA ASP A 172 23.87 42.23 15.43
C ASP A 172 23.07 42.43 16.76
N ALA A 173 23.57 41.66 17.72
CA ALA A 173 23.54 41.77 19.19
C ALA A 173 22.29 41.36 20.00
N GLY A 174 22.51 40.42 20.94
CA GLY A 174 21.71 40.38 22.18
C GLY A 174 21.52 39.02 22.84
N ASN A 175 22.60 38.44 23.38
CA ASN A 175 22.53 37.35 24.35
C ASN A 175 21.79 37.80 25.63
N LEU A 176 20.78 37.07 26.10
CA LEU A 176 20.35 37.16 27.51
C LEU A 176 20.01 35.78 28.08
N LYS A 177 20.94 35.25 28.88
CA LYS A 177 20.72 34.15 29.83
C LYS A 177 19.84 34.67 30.97
N ILE A 178 18.72 34.01 31.20
CA ILE A 178 17.94 34.15 32.43
C ILE A 178 18.49 33.12 33.43
N LYS A 179 18.85 33.58 34.62
CA LYS A 179 19.24 32.76 35.78
C LYS A 179 18.12 32.88 36.82
#